data_AF-A0A368BFG8-F1
#
_entry.id   AF-A0A368BFG8-F1
#
_cell.length_a   1.000
_cell.length_b   1.000
_cell.length_c   1.000
_cell.angle_alpha   90.00
_cell.angle_beta   90.00
_cell.angle_gamma   90.00
#
_symmetry.space_group_name_H-M   'P 1'
#
loop_
_entity.id
_entity.type
_entity.pdbx_description
1 polymer ?
#
loop_
_entity_poly.entity_id
_entity_poly.type
_entity_poly.pdbx_seq_one_letter_code
_entity_poly.pdbx_strand_id
1 'polypeptide(L)'
;MKIPRFFRLLPVLFVPFLVDASLIWPTPNPAFQNGKPVEAYVQPTESGRVESGLFGCVRNGGSRFHEGLDLYPIKRDGRGEAADPVYAVLPGRVVHASRNSGYSTYGRYVVIEHDQETPAYHTLYAHLASVGDAIIPDARVESGSVLGIMGRSATYTIPRSRAHVHFEIGFRLTDDFEKWYTDQKFDSKNRHGIWNGMNLVSVDPLDFYQNIRSGQVSNLREYLRRLPVATRIRVFSNQVPDFVRNYPALMTESFAGKTVVAWDIAFTQYGLPKEWTPRFTEDKLRGQAGDVKIIAYHPSLLESQSCHRVLNVSGSSPKITSGTIAVIKKLFGFN
;
A
#
# COMPACT_ATOMS: atom_id res chain seq x y z
N MET A 1 -27.51 -49.64 -52.29
CA MET A 1 -27.17 -48.20 -52.32
C MET A 1 -27.56 -47.59 -50.98
N LYS A 2 -26.62 -47.36 -50.05
CA LYS A 2 -26.87 -46.70 -48.76
C LYS A 2 -25.81 -45.60 -48.58
N ILE A 3 -26.29 -44.38 -48.42
CA ILE A 3 -25.54 -43.12 -48.34
C ILE A 3 -24.90 -42.99 -46.93
N PRO A 4 -23.65 -42.53 -46.79
CA PRO A 4 -23.03 -42.35 -45.49
C PRO A 4 -23.57 -41.08 -44.80
N ARG A 5 -23.93 -41.17 -43.52
CA ARG A 5 -24.25 -40.01 -42.68
C ARG A 5 -22.95 -39.41 -42.16
N PHE A 6 -22.57 -38.24 -42.68
CA PHE A 6 -21.54 -37.39 -42.09
C PHE A 6 -22.09 -36.73 -40.82
N PHE A 7 -21.53 -37.07 -39.66
CA PHE A 7 -21.71 -36.30 -38.43
C PHE A 7 -20.85 -35.03 -38.53
N ARG A 8 -21.50 -33.86 -38.67
CA ARG A 8 -20.84 -32.56 -38.46
C ARG A 8 -20.64 -32.36 -36.96
N LEU A 9 -19.40 -32.47 -36.50
CA LEU A 9 -18.98 -31.96 -35.19
C LEU A 9 -19.06 -30.43 -35.25
N LEU A 10 -20.02 -29.84 -34.53
CA LEU A 10 -20.00 -28.40 -34.25
C LEU A 10 -18.84 -28.13 -33.28
N PRO A 11 -17.95 -27.16 -33.56
CA PRO A 11 -16.97 -26.73 -32.59
C PRO A 11 -17.71 -25.97 -31.48
N VAL A 12 -17.69 -26.51 -30.26
CA VAL A 12 -18.10 -25.78 -29.07
C VAL A 12 -17.02 -24.73 -28.81
N LEU A 13 -17.29 -23.50 -29.24
CA LEU A 13 -16.52 -22.32 -28.84
C LEU A 13 -16.70 -22.15 -27.32
N PHE A 14 -15.71 -22.59 -26.55
CA PHE A 14 -15.52 -22.13 -25.18
C PHE A 14 -15.18 -20.64 -25.26
N VAL A 15 -16.17 -19.79 -25.03
CA VAL A 15 -15.94 -18.40 -24.69
C VAL A 15 -15.49 -18.43 -23.23
N PRO A 16 -14.22 -18.14 -22.89
CA PRO A 16 -13.87 -17.92 -21.50
C PRO A 16 -14.71 -16.75 -21.01
N PHE A 17 -15.59 -17.00 -20.05
CA PHE A 17 -16.14 -15.93 -19.23
C PHE A 17 -14.93 -15.30 -18.53
N LEU A 18 -14.47 -14.16 -19.05
CA LEU A 18 -13.66 -13.24 -18.29
C LEU A 18 -14.54 -12.80 -17.12
N VAL A 19 -14.38 -13.46 -15.97
CA VAL A 19 -14.86 -12.92 -14.70
C VAL A 19 -14.10 -11.62 -14.55
N ASP A 20 -14.78 -10.51 -14.74
CA ASP A 20 -14.21 -9.19 -14.52
C ASP A 20 -13.69 -9.16 -13.08
N ALA A 21 -12.38 -8.99 -12.93
CA ALA A 21 -11.68 -9.00 -11.65
C ALA A 21 -12.03 -7.74 -10.87
N SER A 22 -13.26 -7.67 -10.38
CA SER A 22 -13.76 -6.54 -9.63
C SER A 22 -13.09 -6.45 -8.26
N LEU A 23 -12.65 -5.24 -7.91
CA LEU A 23 -12.19 -4.90 -6.57
C LEU A 23 -13.32 -5.13 -5.57
N ILE A 24 -13.11 -6.04 -4.61
CA ILE A 24 -14.08 -6.32 -3.55
C ILE A 24 -13.61 -5.77 -2.20
N TRP A 25 -14.54 -5.63 -1.25
CA TRP A 25 -14.21 -5.29 0.13
C TRP A 25 -13.55 -6.47 0.87
N PRO A 26 -12.56 -6.24 1.75
CA PRO A 26 -11.77 -7.31 2.36
C PRO A 26 -12.49 -8.08 3.48
N THR A 27 -13.72 -7.70 3.86
CA THR A 27 -14.47 -8.32 4.97
C THR A 27 -15.92 -8.60 4.58
N PRO A 28 -16.64 -9.51 5.28
CA PRO A 28 -18.05 -9.80 5.01
C PRO A 28 -19.01 -8.69 5.46
N ASN A 29 -18.53 -7.62 6.11
CA ASN A 29 -19.39 -6.51 6.53
C ASN A 29 -19.85 -5.70 5.30
N PRO A 30 -21.15 -5.70 4.95
CA PRO A 30 -21.65 -5.05 3.73
C PRO A 30 -21.88 -3.55 3.89
N ALA A 31 -21.61 -2.98 5.07
CA ALA A 31 -21.95 -1.61 5.40
C ALA A 31 -21.34 -0.59 4.42
N PHE A 32 -20.07 -0.77 4.02
CA PHE A 32 -19.43 0.09 3.03
C PHE A 32 -20.18 0.05 1.68
N GLN A 33 -20.47 -1.13 1.14
CA GLN A 33 -21.16 -1.28 -0.14
C GLN A 33 -22.57 -0.68 -0.09
N ASN A 34 -23.24 -0.81 1.05
CA ASN A 34 -24.57 -0.27 1.30
C ASN A 34 -24.58 1.25 1.58
N GLY A 35 -23.45 1.95 1.43
CA GLY A 35 -23.36 3.39 1.62
C GLY A 35 -23.56 3.84 3.08
N LYS A 36 -23.33 2.96 4.05
CA LYS A 36 -23.42 3.30 5.48
C LYS A 36 -22.26 4.19 5.92
N PRO A 37 -22.41 4.98 7.00
CA PRO A 37 -21.34 5.80 7.53
C PRO A 37 -20.22 4.93 8.13
N VAL A 38 -19.04 5.53 8.37
CA VAL A 38 -17.81 4.82 8.75
C VAL A 38 -17.94 4.04 10.06
N GLU A 39 -18.77 4.51 10.99
CA GLU A 39 -19.07 3.88 12.27
C GLU A 39 -19.70 2.48 12.10
N ALA A 40 -20.24 2.17 10.91
CA ALA A 40 -20.82 0.88 10.59
C ALA A 40 -19.80 -0.17 10.10
N TYR A 41 -18.51 0.16 10.01
CA TYR A 41 -17.47 -0.81 9.63
C TYR A 41 -16.06 -0.52 10.16
N VAL A 42 -15.77 0.70 10.62
CA VAL A 42 -14.44 1.09 11.11
C VAL A 42 -14.28 0.77 12.59
N GLN A 43 -13.19 0.10 12.94
CA GLN A 43 -12.82 -0.20 14.32
C GLN A 43 -12.04 0.99 14.93
N PRO A 44 -12.60 1.73 15.90
CA PRO A 44 -11.83 2.72 16.62
C PRO A 44 -10.76 2.08 17.53
N THR A 45 -9.72 2.85 17.81
CA THR A 45 -8.76 2.57 18.89
C THR A 45 -9.42 2.69 20.28
N GLU A 46 -8.62 2.56 21.34
CA GLU A 46 -9.10 2.78 22.71
C GLU A 46 -9.65 4.18 23.00
N SER A 47 -9.37 5.16 22.13
CA SER A 47 -9.96 6.50 22.25
C SER A 47 -11.48 6.54 22.00
N GLY A 48 -12.05 5.50 21.39
CA GLY A 48 -13.48 5.43 21.03
C GLY A 48 -13.89 6.32 19.85
N ARG A 49 -13.00 7.16 19.33
CA ARG A 49 -13.24 8.01 18.15
C ARG A 49 -13.04 7.20 16.88
N VAL A 50 -14.05 7.18 16.00
CA VAL A 50 -14.06 6.36 14.77
C VAL A 50 -12.88 6.71 13.85
N GLU A 51 -12.51 7.99 13.81
CA GLU A 51 -11.43 8.51 12.98
C GLU A 51 -10.10 7.82 13.29
N SER A 52 -9.90 7.38 14.54
CA SER A 52 -8.65 6.74 14.95
C SER A 52 -8.36 5.39 14.27
N GLY A 53 -9.36 4.78 13.62
CA GLY A 53 -9.21 3.60 12.77
C GLY A 53 -9.07 3.91 11.27
N LEU A 54 -9.12 5.19 10.87
CA LEU A 54 -8.95 5.62 9.48
C LEU A 54 -7.48 5.82 9.12
N PHE A 55 -7.17 5.96 7.84
CA PHE A 55 -5.82 6.29 7.38
C PHE A 55 -5.43 7.73 7.79
N GLY A 56 -4.14 7.96 8.03
CA GLY A 56 -3.61 9.31 8.25
C GLY A 56 -3.22 9.61 9.69
N CYS A 57 -3.05 10.90 9.99
CA CYS A 57 -2.69 11.39 11.32
C CYS A 57 -3.89 11.43 12.27
N VAL A 58 -4.38 10.26 12.66
CA VAL A 58 -5.66 10.12 13.39
C VAL A 58 -5.51 9.46 14.76
N ARG A 59 -4.33 8.93 15.09
CA ARG A 59 -4.05 8.28 16.39
C ARG A 59 -3.43 9.26 17.37
N ASN A 60 -3.64 9.04 18.67
CA ASN A 60 -3.10 9.87 19.77
C ASN A 60 -3.37 11.38 19.58
N GLY A 61 -4.62 11.75 19.27
CA GLY A 61 -4.97 13.16 19.01
C GLY A 61 -4.39 13.73 17.72
N GLY A 62 -4.01 12.85 16.78
CA GLY A 62 -3.43 13.20 15.49
C GLY A 62 -1.91 13.30 15.49
N SER A 63 -1.24 12.96 16.59
CA SER A 63 0.24 12.93 16.66
C SER A 63 0.85 11.66 16.08
N ARG A 64 0.05 10.62 15.82
CA ARG A 64 0.50 9.33 15.30
C ARG A 64 -0.21 8.98 14.01
N PHE A 65 0.58 8.55 13.03
CA PHE A 65 0.12 8.10 11.73
C PHE A 65 -0.48 6.70 11.81
N HIS A 66 -1.44 6.45 10.94
CA HIS A 66 -2.03 5.14 10.71
C HIS A 66 -1.96 4.84 9.21
N GLU A 67 -1.25 3.76 8.89
CA GLU A 67 -0.86 3.36 7.53
C GLU A 67 -2.00 2.70 6.74
N GLY A 68 -3.14 2.43 7.39
CA GLY A 68 -4.24 1.68 6.79
C GLY A 68 -5.62 2.02 7.35
N LEU A 69 -6.53 1.07 7.21
CA LEU A 69 -7.92 1.12 7.64
C LEU A 69 -8.21 -0.07 8.56
N ASP A 70 -8.70 0.20 9.77
CA ASP A 70 -9.04 -0.84 10.75
C ASP A 70 -10.54 -1.19 10.61
N LEU A 71 -10.85 -2.44 10.28
CA LEU A 71 -12.23 -2.90 10.02
C LEU A 71 -12.69 -3.94 11.04
N TYR A 72 -13.81 -3.70 11.72
CA TYR A 72 -14.31 -4.58 12.77
C TYR A 72 -15.06 -5.81 12.22
N PRO A 73 -15.17 -6.90 13.00
CA PRO A 73 -15.93 -8.08 12.63
C PRO A 73 -17.43 -7.92 12.87
N ILE A 74 -18.24 -8.57 12.04
CA ILE A 74 -19.69 -8.74 12.25
C ILE A 74 -20.05 -10.11 12.86
N LYS A 75 -19.13 -11.09 12.86
CA LYS A 75 -19.31 -12.38 13.56
C LYS A 75 -18.27 -12.58 14.64
N ARG A 76 -18.73 -13.17 15.75
CA ARG A 76 -17.89 -13.62 16.86
C ARG A 76 -18.22 -15.06 17.22
N ASP A 77 -17.21 -15.80 17.68
CA ASP A 77 -17.39 -17.15 18.19
C ASP A 77 -17.92 -17.16 19.63
N GLY A 78 -18.13 -18.36 20.20
CA GLY A 78 -18.61 -18.52 21.59
C GLY A 78 -17.64 -18.01 22.66
N ARG A 79 -16.40 -17.65 22.31
CA ARG A 79 -15.40 -17.04 23.21
C ARG A 79 -15.33 -15.52 23.02
N GLY A 80 -16.13 -14.96 22.10
CA GLY A 80 -16.13 -13.55 21.74
C GLY A 80 -14.99 -13.14 20.81
N GLU A 81 -14.21 -14.09 20.27
CA GLU A 81 -13.16 -13.80 19.28
C GLU A 81 -13.80 -13.54 17.92
N ALA A 82 -13.14 -12.73 17.08
CA ALA A 82 -13.60 -12.47 15.71
C ALA A 82 -13.61 -13.78 14.90
N ALA A 83 -14.67 -13.97 14.11
CA ALA A 83 -14.85 -15.18 13.29
C ALA A 83 -14.99 -14.87 11.79
N ASP A 84 -14.86 -13.61 11.41
CA ASP A 84 -15.01 -13.18 10.02
C ASP A 84 -13.82 -13.66 9.18
N PRO A 85 -14.05 -14.27 8.00
CA PRO A 85 -12.99 -14.45 7.02
C PRO A 85 -12.50 -13.10 6.48
N VAL A 86 -11.23 -13.03 6.13
CA VAL A 86 -10.61 -11.90 5.41
C VAL A 86 -10.30 -12.34 3.99
N TYR A 87 -10.66 -11.51 3.01
CA TYR A 87 -10.58 -11.85 1.59
C TYR A 87 -9.47 -11.08 0.87
N ALA A 88 -8.88 -11.71 -0.15
CA ALA A 88 -8.10 -11.00 -1.16
C ALA A 88 -9.04 -10.07 -1.95
N VAL A 89 -8.70 -8.78 -2.03
CA VAL A 89 -9.56 -7.78 -2.68
C VAL A 89 -9.52 -7.81 -4.20
N LEU A 90 -8.45 -8.39 -4.76
CA LEU A 90 -8.19 -8.56 -6.19
C LEU A 90 -7.33 -9.81 -6.40
N PRO A 91 -7.30 -10.36 -7.63
CA PRO A 91 -6.35 -11.40 -7.99
C PRO A 91 -4.91 -10.93 -7.77
N GLY A 92 -4.02 -11.87 -7.45
CA GLY A 92 -2.62 -11.52 -7.20
C GLY A 92 -1.78 -12.71 -6.76
N ARG A 93 -0.56 -12.40 -6.34
CA ARG A 93 0.41 -13.35 -5.80
C ARG A 93 0.65 -13.05 -4.32
N VAL A 94 0.60 -14.07 -3.48
CA VAL A 94 1.03 -13.95 -2.08
C VAL A 94 2.52 -13.71 -2.08
N VAL A 95 2.96 -12.56 -1.59
CA VAL A 95 4.39 -12.18 -1.54
C VAL A 95 4.94 -12.24 -0.13
N HIS A 96 4.08 -12.25 0.89
CA HIS A 96 4.46 -12.48 2.28
C HIS A 96 3.31 -13.11 3.08
N ALA A 97 3.66 -14.00 4.01
CA ALA A 97 2.71 -14.57 4.97
C ALA A 97 3.41 -14.81 6.33
N SER A 98 3.23 -13.88 7.26
CA SER A 98 3.69 -14.04 8.65
C SER A 98 2.65 -14.82 9.46
N ARG A 99 3.00 -16.03 9.87
CA ARG A 99 2.15 -16.88 10.75
C ARG A 99 2.46 -16.71 12.24
N ASN A 100 3.52 -16.00 12.59
CA ASN A 100 3.92 -15.77 13.97
C ASN A 100 3.42 -14.41 14.45
N SER A 101 2.58 -14.41 15.48
CA SER A 101 2.00 -13.19 16.04
C SER A 101 2.98 -12.30 16.81
N GLY A 102 4.16 -12.82 17.18
CA GLY A 102 5.13 -12.12 18.02
C GLY A 102 6.26 -11.42 17.25
N TYR A 103 6.27 -11.43 15.92
CA TYR A 103 7.37 -10.87 15.14
C TYR A 103 7.26 -9.37 14.86
N SER A 104 6.06 -8.80 14.91
CA SER A 104 5.84 -7.36 14.72
C SER A 104 4.51 -6.89 15.27
N THR A 105 4.31 -5.58 15.26
CA THR A 105 3.03 -4.94 15.63
C THR A 105 1.87 -5.37 14.73
N TYR A 106 2.12 -5.83 13.50
CA TYR A 106 1.07 -6.40 12.63
C TYR A 106 0.57 -7.77 13.12
N GLY A 107 1.34 -8.46 13.95
CA GLY A 107 1.07 -9.84 14.33
C GLY A 107 1.15 -10.80 13.15
N ARG A 108 0.10 -11.59 12.95
CA ARG A 108 -0.03 -12.42 11.75
C ARG A 108 -0.58 -11.58 10.62
N TYR A 109 0.08 -11.61 9.47
CA TYR A 109 -0.35 -10.83 8.32
C TYR A 109 0.03 -11.45 7.00
N VAL A 110 -0.70 -11.08 5.96
CA VAL A 110 -0.50 -11.50 4.57
C VAL A 110 -0.30 -10.26 3.72
N VAL A 111 0.58 -10.34 2.74
CA VAL A 111 0.74 -9.33 1.70
C VAL A 111 0.49 -9.99 0.34
N ILE A 112 -0.40 -9.39 -0.45
CA ILE A 112 -0.69 -9.80 -1.82
C ILE A 112 -0.19 -8.71 -2.76
N GLU A 113 0.62 -9.08 -3.75
CA GLU A 113 0.95 -8.21 -4.88
C GLU A 113 -0.03 -8.45 -6.02
N HIS A 114 -0.65 -7.37 -6.50
CA HIS A 114 -1.56 -7.35 -7.64
C HIS A 114 -0.75 -7.03 -8.90
N ASP A 115 0.00 -8.01 -9.39
CA ASP A 115 0.98 -7.87 -10.48
C ASP A 115 0.35 -7.77 -11.88
N GLN A 116 -0.97 -7.96 -11.99
CA GLN A 116 -1.73 -7.69 -13.22
C GLN A 116 -2.25 -6.25 -13.30
N GLU A 117 -2.14 -5.48 -12.22
CA GLU A 117 -2.49 -4.06 -12.18
C GLU A 117 -1.36 -3.20 -12.75
N THR A 118 -1.68 -1.98 -13.19
CA THR A 118 -0.67 -1.03 -13.70
C THR A 118 -0.85 0.35 -13.07
N PRO A 119 0.04 0.80 -12.16
CA PRO A 119 1.20 0.05 -11.64
C PRO A 119 0.75 -1.17 -10.84
N ALA A 120 1.62 -2.17 -10.72
CA ALA A 120 1.46 -3.19 -9.70
C ALA A 120 1.50 -2.50 -8.31
N TYR A 121 0.69 -3.00 -7.38
CA TYR A 121 0.66 -2.53 -6.00
C TYR A 121 0.36 -3.71 -5.08
N HIS A 122 0.50 -3.50 -3.77
CA HIS A 122 0.18 -4.55 -2.81
C HIS A 122 -0.96 -4.15 -1.88
N THR A 123 -1.59 -5.17 -1.33
CA THR A 123 -2.50 -5.06 -0.19
C THR A 123 -1.94 -5.85 1.00
N LEU A 124 -2.10 -5.31 2.20
CA LEU A 124 -1.67 -5.94 3.45
C LEU A 124 -2.88 -6.19 4.36
N TYR A 125 -2.91 -7.36 4.99
CA TYR A 125 -4.00 -7.80 5.86
C TYR A 125 -3.41 -8.30 7.17
N ALA A 126 -3.54 -7.50 8.23
CA ALA A 126 -2.88 -7.74 9.52
C ALA A 126 -3.85 -8.11 10.64
N HIS A 127 -3.27 -8.41 11.80
CA HIS A 127 -3.94 -8.83 13.03
C HIS A 127 -4.72 -10.14 12.93
N LEU A 128 -4.43 -10.97 11.92
CA LEU A 128 -5.17 -12.21 11.68
C LEU A 128 -5.09 -13.17 12.88
N ALA A 129 -6.19 -13.85 13.18
CA ALA A 129 -6.20 -14.95 14.15
C ALA A 129 -5.42 -16.14 13.60
N SER A 130 -5.66 -16.47 12.32
CA SER A 130 -4.98 -17.51 11.56
C SER A 130 -4.83 -17.08 10.09
N VAL A 131 -3.81 -17.64 9.43
CA VAL A 131 -3.59 -17.53 7.99
C VAL A 131 -3.95 -18.87 7.36
N GLY A 132 -4.64 -18.87 6.23
CA GLY A 132 -5.02 -20.10 5.53
C GLY A 132 -3.80 -20.94 5.13
N ASP A 133 -3.95 -22.27 5.12
CA ASP A 133 -2.81 -23.18 4.86
C ASP A 133 -2.25 -23.01 3.44
N ALA A 134 -3.11 -22.76 2.46
CA ALA A 134 -2.72 -22.50 1.07
C ALA A 134 -2.10 -21.10 0.83
N ILE A 135 -2.13 -20.22 1.84
CA ILE A 135 -1.63 -18.85 1.74
C ILE A 135 -0.15 -18.81 2.08
N ILE A 136 0.66 -19.25 1.13
CA ILE A 136 2.12 -19.31 1.20
C ILE A 136 2.72 -18.40 0.12
N PRO A 137 3.96 -17.89 0.31
CA PRO A 137 4.63 -17.13 -0.73
C PRO A 137 4.57 -17.82 -2.10
N ASP A 138 4.39 -17.01 -3.14
CA ASP A 138 4.20 -17.36 -4.55
C ASP A 138 2.87 -18.04 -4.92
N ALA A 139 2.02 -18.38 -3.94
CA ALA A 139 0.66 -18.84 -4.23
C ALA A 139 -0.15 -17.75 -4.95
N ARG A 140 -0.95 -18.16 -5.95
CA ARG A 140 -1.93 -17.29 -6.61
C ARG A 140 -3.24 -17.29 -5.84
N VAL A 141 -3.85 -16.12 -5.74
CA VAL A 141 -5.18 -15.93 -5.17
C VAL A 141 -6.05 -15.19 -6.18
N GLU A 142 -7.34 -15.50 -6.17
CA GLU A 142 -8.38 -14.75 -6.88
C GLU A 142 -9.06 -13.75 -5.95
N SER A 143 -9.76 -12.77 -6.52
CA SER A 143 -10.67 -11.90 -5.75
C SER A 143 -11.65 -12.75 -4.94
N GLY A 144 -11.79 -12.47 -3.64
CA GLY A 144 -12.65 -13.25 -2.73
C GLY A 144 -11.99 -14.46 -2.08
N SER A 145 -10.77 -14.83 -2.46
CA SER A 145 -10.04 -15.92 -1.81
C SER A 145 -9.87 -15.64 -0.31
N VAL A 146 -10.19 -16.61 0.54
CA VAL A 146 -10.03 -16.48 1.99
C VAL A 146 -8.54 -16.54 2.35
N LEU A 147 -8.01 -15.43 2.86
CA LEU A 147 -6.61 -15.31 3.28
C LEU A 147 -6.39 -15.84 4.71
N GLY A 148 -7.43 -15.78 5.54
CA GLY A 148 -7.37 -16.14 6.94
C GLY A 148 -8.61 -15.70 7.69
N ILE A 149 -8.56 -15.83 9.01
CA ILE A 149 -9.63 -15.38 9.92
C ILE A 149 -9.17 -14.10 10.61
N MET A 150 -10.05 -13.11 10.63
CA MET A 150 -9.85 -11.85 11.34
C MET A 150 -9.53 -12.13 12.81
N GLY A 151 -8.65 -11.33 13.41
CA GLY A 151 -8.27 -11.54 14.79
C GLY A 151 -7.87 -10.27 15.50
N ARG A 152 -6.90 -10.44 16.40
CA ARG A 152 -6.38 -9.39 17.27
C ARG A 152 -4.91 -9.66 17.61
N SER A 153 -4.19 -10.31 16.69
CA SER A 153 -2.80 -10.71 16.92
C SER A 153 -1.86 -9.53 16.73
N ALA A 154 -0.93 -9.34 17.66
CA ALA A 154 0.13 -8.34 17.61
C ALA A 154 1.14 -8.64 18.72
N THR A 155 2.28 -7.95 18.70
CA THR A 155 3.22 -7.93 19.85
C THR A 155 2.65 -7.24 21.09
N TYR A 156 1.54 -6.50 20.95
CA TYR A 156 0.80 -5.88 22.04
C TYR A 156 -0.62 -6.47 22.15
N THR A 157 -1.30 -6.20 23.26
CA THR A 157 -2.65 -6.72 23.50
C THR A 157 -3.71 -5.85 22.82
N ILE A 158 -4.45 -6.45 21.89
CA ILE A 158 -5.72 -5.93 21.38
C ILE A 158 -6.84 -6.70 22.09
N PRO A 159 -7.80 -6.05 22.77
CA PRO A 159 -8.90 -6.75 23.44
C PRO A 159 -9.87 -7.35 22.42
N ARG A 160 -10.61 -8.39 22.81
CA ARG A 160 -11.61 -9.05 21.94
C ARG A 160 -12.59 -8.07 21.32
N SER A 161 -13.10 -7.13 22.11
CA SER A 161 -14.04 -6.10 21.66
C SER A 161 -13.50 -5.20 20.55
N ARG A 162 -12.18 -5.12 20.37
CA ARG A 162 -11.51 -4.35 19.32
C ARG A 162 -10.73 -5.23 18.33
N ALA A 163 -11.04 -6.52 18.23
CA ALA A 163 -10.55 -7.34 17.14
C ALA A 163 -10.91 -6.69 15.79
N HIS A 164 -9.99 -6.69 14.84
CA HIS A 164 -10.15 -6.08 13.52
C HIS A 164 -9.15 -6.68 12.53
N VAL A 165 -9.39 -6.45 11.24
CA VAL A 165 -8.33 -6.51 10.24
C VAL A 165 -7.76 -5.11 10.04
N HIS A 166 -6.45 -4.99 10.09
CA HIS A 166 -5.75 -3.80 9.62
C HIS A 166 -5.45 -3.99 8.13
N PHE A 167 -6.01 -3.12 7.29
CA PHE A 167 -5.96 -3.25 5.84
C PHE A 167 -5.21 -2.08 5.21
N GLU A 168 -4.19 -2.36 4.41
CA GLU A 168 -3.43 -1.34 3.67
C GLU A 168 -3.45 -1.58 2.16
N ILE A 169 -3.25 -0.49 1.40
CA ILE A 169 -2.97 -0.49 -0.04
C ILE A 169 -1.70 0.34 -0.24
N GLY A 170 -0.68 -0.20 -0.89
CA GLY A 170 0.57 0.53 -0.97
C GLY A 170 1.62 0.00 -1.95
N PHE A 171 2.82 0.52 -1.76
CA PHE A 171 4.02 0.26 -2.56
C PHE A 171 5.18 -0.10 -1.65
N ARG A 172 6.05 -0.97 -2.16
CA ARG A 172 7.34 -1.32 -1.55
C ARG A 172 8.41 -0.35 -2.02
N LEU A 173 9.20 0.23 -1.10
CA LEU A 173 10.16 1.29 -1.40
C LEU A 173 11.44 0.78 -2.09
N THR A 174 12.03 -0.31 -1.61
CA THR A 174 13.30 -0.83 -2.13
C THR A 174 13.37 -2.36 -2.09
N ASP A 175 14.23 -2.93 -2.92
CA ASP A 175 14.53 -4.36 -2.96
C ASP A 175 15.73 -4.70 -2.06
N ASP A 176 16.56 -3.70 -1.74
CA ASP A 176 17.71 -3.83 -0.84
C ASP A 176 17.40 -3.34 0.60
N PHE A 177 16.23 -3.73 1.11
CA PHE A 177 15.77 -3.24 2.42
C PHE A 177 16.61 -3.76 3.59
N GLU A 178 17.14 -4.98 3.49
CA GLU A 178 17.92 -5.59 4.57
C GLU A 178 19.21 -4.81 4.86
N LYS A 179 19.84 -4.29 3.81
CA LYS A 179 21.00 -3.41 3.95
C LYS A 179 20.65 -2.18 4.78
N TRP A 180 19.60 -1.45 4.38
CA TRP A 180 19.16 -0.26 5.11
C TRP A 180 18.81 -0.57 6.56
N TYR A 181 18.10 -1.69 6.81
CA TYR A 181 17.69 -2.11 8.14
C TYR A 181 18.88 -2.41 9.06
N THR A 182 19.89 -3.12 8.54
CA THR A 182 21.12 -3.44 9.29
C THR A 182 21.90 -2.17 9.65
N ASP A 183 21.96 -1.20 8.74
CA ASP A 183 22.63 0.08 8.97
C ASP A 183 21.97 0.91 10.10
N GLN A 184 20.69 0.66 10.41
CA GLN A 184 19.99 1.32 11.53
C GLN A 184 20.35 0.74 12.91
N LYS A 185 20.99 -0.43 12.98
CA LYS A 185 21.40 -1.08 14.24
C LYS A 185 20.24 -1.28 15.25
N PHE A 186 19.08 -1.71 14.76
CA PHE A 186 17.96 -2.07 15.64
C PHE A 186 18.30 -3.29 16.52
N ASP A 187 17.74 -3.33 17.73
CA ASP A 187 17.89 -4.47 18.64
C ASP A 187 17.16 -5.73 18.15
N SER A 188 16.20 -5.57 17.24
CA SER A 188 15.42 -6.67 16.66
C SER A 188 15.93 -7.03 15.26
N LYS A 189 15.80 -8.30 14.90
CA LYS A 189 16.12 -8.78 13.54
C LYS A 189 14.97 -8.45 12.60
N ASN A 190 15.28 -8.18 11.33
CA ASN A 190 14.26 -8.14 10.30
C ASN A 190 13.73 -9.56 10.04
N ARG A 191 12.52 -9.86 10.53
CA ARG A 191 11.84 -11.15 10.30
C ARG A 191 10.94 -11.17 9.07
N HIS A 192 10.83 -10.03 8.38
CA HIS A 192 9.85 -9.81 7.32
C HIS A 192 10.50 -9.56 5.96
N GLY A 193 11.83 -9.53 5.90
CA GLY A 193 12.58 -9.26 4.68
C GLY A 193 12.17 -7.92 4.07
N ILE A 194 11.98 -7.91 2.75
CA ILE A 194 11.54 -6.73 1.99
C ILE A 194 10.08 -6.33 2.23
N TRP A 195 9.27 -7.18 2.90
CA TRP A 195 7.86 -6.93 3.24
C TRP A 195 7.66 -6.50 4.70
N ASN A 196 8.73 -5.97 5.30
CA ASN A 196 8.67 -5.27 6.57
C ASN A 196 7.91 -3.95 6.40
N GLY A 197 7.00 -3.60 7.33
CA GLY A 197 6.22 -2.36 7.27
C GLY A 197 7.04 -1.08 7.11
N MET A 198 8.28 -1.08 7.62
CA MET A 198 9.21 0.05 7.45
C MET A 198 9.68 0.26 6.00
N ASN A 199 9.46 -0.72 5.12
CA ASN A 199 9.73 -0.66 3.68
C ASN A 199 8.48 -0.38 2.84
N LEU A 200 7.31 -0.26 3.48
CA LEU A 200 6.04 -0.07 2.80
C LEU A 200 5.60 1.39 2.93
N VAL A 201 4.87 1.87 1.93
CA VAL A 201 4.25 3.19 1.93
C VAL A 201 2.87 3.09 1.29
N SER A 202 1.87 3.66 1.94
CA SER A 202 0.47 3.36 1.67
C SER A 202 -0.32 4.59 1.17
N VAL A 203 -1.40 4.32 0.45
CA VAL A 203 -2.47 5.30 0.15
C VAL A 203 -3.62 5.12 1.13
N ASP A 204 -4.55 6.07 1.17
CA ASP A 204 -5.79 5.94 1.91
C ASP A 204 -6.69 4.87 1.26
N PRO A 205 -6.91 3.71 1.90
CA PRO A 205 -7.76 2.69 1.33
C PRO A 205 -9.20 3.16 1.21
N LEU A 206 -9.74 3.84 2.23
CA LEU A 206 -11.15 4.24 2.24
C LEU A 206 -11.44 5.25 1.13
N ASP A 207 -10.59 6.26 0.96
CA ASP A 207 -10.75 7.27 -0.10
C ASP A 207 -10.62 6.62 -1.49
N PHE A 208 -9.68 5.68 -1.69
CA PHE A 208 -9.61 4.91 -2.94
C PHE A 208 -10.91 4.15 -3.24
N TYR A 209 -11.42 3.38 -2.29
CA TYR A 209 -12.68 2.63 -2.46
C TYR A 209 -13.88 3.57 -2.69
N GLN A 210 -13.93 4.73 -2.05
CA GLN A 210 -14.97 5.73 -2.27
C GLN A 210 -14.91 6.33 -3.68
N ASN A 211 -13.71 6.58 -4.21
CA ASN A 211 -13.52 7.08 -5.58
C ASN A 211 -13.93 6.02 -6.62
N ILE A 212 -13.62 4.73 -6.38
CA ILE A 212 -14.07 3.62 -7.23
C ILE A 212 -15.60 3.51 -7.20
N ARG A 213 -16.19 3.45 -6.00
CA ARG A 213 -17.65 3.29 -5.82
C ARG A 213 -18.45 4.44 -6.44
N SER A 214 -17.92 5.66 -6.42
CA SER A 214 -18.55 6.84 -7.03
C SER A 214 -18.26 7.00 -8.52
N GLY A 215 -17.44 6.13 -9.11
CA GLY A 215 -17.04 6.21 -10.52
C GLY A 215 -16.11 7.38 -10.84
N GLN A 216 -15.49 8.00 -9.84
CA GLN A 216 -14.51 9.09 -10.06
C GLN A 216 -13.19 8.57 -10.63
N VAL A 217 -12.88 7.30 -10.37
CA VAL A 217 -11.73 6.56 -10.91
C VAL A 217 -12.15 5.12 -11.16
N SER A 218 -11.46 4.45 -12.06
CA SER A 218 -11.68 3.02 -12.39
C SER A 218 -10.60 2.11 -11.81
N ASN A 219 -9.44 2.65 -11.42
CA ASN A 219 -8.29 1.88 -10.93
C ASN A 219 -7.37 2.76 -10.07
N LEU A 220 -6.35 2.13 -9.46
CA LEU A 220 -5.41 2.82 -8.57
C LEU A 220 -4.57 3.88 -9.31
N ARG A 221 -4.24 3.69 -10.59
CA ARG A 221 -3.45 4.65 -11.36
C ARG A 221 -4.17 5.98 -11.54
N GLU A 222 -5.45 5.94 -11.89
CA GLU A 222 -6.29 7.14 -11.98
C GLU A 222 -6.42 7.83 -10.63
N TYR A 223 -6.60 7.04 -9.55
CA TYR A 223 -6.61 7.56 -8.18
C TYR A 223 -5.32 8.29 -7.83
N LEU A 224 -4.16 7.67 -8.05
CA LEU A 224 -2.86 8.28 -7.80
C LEU A 224 -2.70 9.59 -8.58
N ARG A 225 -3.11 9.65 -9.85
CA ARG A 225 -3.02 10.91 -10.63
C ARG A 225 -3.82 12.05 -10.00
N ARG A 226 -4.97 11.76 -9.40
CA ARG A 226 -5.83 12.75 -8.73
C ARG A 226 -5.29 13.20 -7.36
N LEU A 227 -4.53 12.37 -6.67
CA LEU A 227 -3.96 12.74 -5.36
C LEU A 227 -3.14 14.04 -5.46
N PRO A 228 -3.28 14.97 -4.51
CA PRO A 228 -2.50 16.19 -4.55
C PRO A 228 -1.02 15.90 -4.35
N VAL A 229 -0.18 16.67 -5.06
CA VAL A 229 1.26 16.71 -4.80
C VAL A 229 1.49 17.66 -3.65
N ALA A 230 2.04 17.19 -2.53
CA ALA A 230 2.38 18.06 -1.40
C ALA A 230 3.75 18.72 -1.59
N THR A 231 4.71 18.00 -2.17
CA THR A 231 6.02 18.53 -2.52
C THR A 231 6.65 17.78 -3.70
N ARG A 232 7.52 18.47 -4.45
CA ARG A 232 8.46 17.88 -5.38
C ARG A 232 9.87 18.03 -4.85
N ILE A 233 10.59 16.92 -4.75
CA ILE A 233 11.98 16.87 -4.30
C ILE A 233 12.85 16.34 -5.44
N ARG A 234 13.93 17.05 -5.74
CA ARG A 234 14.98 16.62 -6.66
C ARG A 234 16.05 15.86 -5.92
N VAL A 235 16.41 14.68 -6.43
CA VAL A 235 17.56 13.90 -5.99
C VAL A 235 18.55 13.78 -7.14
N PHE A 236 19.77 14.29 -6.96
CA PHE A 236 20.83 14.19 -7.97
C PHE A 236 21.47 12.81 -7.89
N SER A 237 21.04 11.93 -8.79
CA SER A 237 21.55 10.56 -8.93
C SER A 237 21.32 10.08 -10.35
N ASN A 238 22.31 9.36 -10.90
CA ASN A 238 22.18 8.64 -12.17
C ASN A 238 21.67 7.20 -11.98
N GLN A 239 21.55 6.74 -10.73
CA GLN A 239 20.99 5.44 -10.40
C GLN A 239 19.49 5.42 -10.73
N VAL A 240 19.03 4.33 -11.34
CA VAL A 240 17.60 4.02 -11.42
C VAL A 240 17.20 3.31 -10.12
N PRO A 241 16.28 3.86 -9.31
CA PRO A 241 15.78 3.20 -8.09
C PRO A 241 15.00 1.91 -8.38
N ASP A 242 14.98 0.98 -7.43
CA ASP A 242 14.11 -0.21 -7.51
C ASP A 242 12.64 0.18 -7.62
N PHE A 243 12.22 1.24 -6.92
CA PHE A 243 10.88 1.79 -7.03
C PHE A 243 10.48 2.12 -8.49
N VAL A 244 11.39 2.72 -9.26
CA VAL A 244 11.14 3.05 -10.67
C VAL A 244 11.11 1.79 -11.54
N ARG A 245 11.95 0.79 -11.25
CA ARG A 245 11.93 -0.51 -11.93
C ARG A 245 10.64 -1.28 -11.66
N ASN A 246 10.16 -1.26 -10.41
CA ASN A 246 8.97 -1.98 -9.97
C ASN A 246 7.67 -1.29 -10.43
N TYR A 247 7.67 0.05 -10.51
CA TYR A 247 6.48 0.83 -10.85
C TYR A 247 6.70 1.82 -12.01
N PRO A 248 7.11 1.34 -13.20
CA PRO A 248 7.46 2.22 -14.33
C PRO A 248 6.28 3.07 -14.82
N ALA A 249 5.04 2.65 -14.53
CA ALA A 249 3.83 3.39 -14.86
C ALA A 249 3.66 4.73 -14.11
N LEU A 250 4.49 4.97 -13.07
CA LEU A 250 4.56 6.22 -12.31
C LEU A 250 5.56 7.22 -12.89
N MET A 251 6.29 6.86 -13.94
CA MET A 251 7.18 7.79 -14.65
C MET A 251 6.41 8.76 -15.53
N THR A 252 6.86 10.02 -15.60
CA THR A 252 6.27 11.03 -16.49
C THR A 252 6.75 10.89 -17.93
N GLU A 253 7.95 10.36 -18.13
CA GLU A 253 8.53 10.13 -19.45
C GLU A 253 9.56 8.99 -19.43
N SER A 254 9.87 8.46 -20.61
CA SER A 254 10.91 7.46 -20.78
C SER A 254 12.31 8.09 -20.72
N PHE A 255 13.25 7.37 -20.11
CA PHE A 255 14.68 7.70 -20.11
C PHE A 255 15.50 6.85 -21.09
N ALA A 256 14.85 6.07 -21.97
CA ALA A 256 15.54 5.23 -22.95
C ALA A 256 16.46 6.06 -23.86
N GLY A 257 17.73 5.66 -23.97
CA GLY A 257 18.74 6.35 -24.79
C GLY A 257 19.18 7.71 -24.26
N LYS A 258 18.80 8.10 -23.04
CA LYS A 258 19.17 9.37 -22.41
C LYS A 258 20.02 9.14 -21.16
N THR A 259 20.91 10.08 -20.84
CA THR A 259 21.72 10.03 -19.62
C THR A 259 20.99 10.71 -18.47
N VAL A 260 20.49 9.92 -17.52
CA VAL A 260 19.84 10.45 -16.31
C VAL A 260 20.90 11.04 -15.37
N VAL A 261 20.63 12.25 -14.87
CA VAL A 261 21.50 12.98 -13.91
C VAL A 261 20.80 13.30 -12.60
N ALA A 262 19.47 13.31 -12.58
CA ALA A 262 18.66 13.51 -11.38
C ALA A 262 17.24 12.96 -11.56
N TRP A 263 16.49 12.93 -10.46
CA TRP A 263 15.08 12.56 -10.42
C TRP A 263 14.29 13.63 -9.70
N ASP A 264 13.25 14.17 -10.33
CA ASP A 264 12.23 14.97 -9.66
C ASP A 264 11.11 14.03 -9.21
N ILE A 265 10.84 13.98 -7.91
CA ILE A 265 9.92 13.03 -7.29
C ILE A 265 8.79 13.83 -6.64
N ALA A 266 7.55 13.58 -7.08
CA ALA A 266 6.37 14.15 -6.44
C ALA A 266 5.90 13.25 -5.29
N PHE A 267 5.72 13.83 -4.12
CA PHE A 267 5.24 13.15 -2.93
C PHE A 267 3.82 13.58 -2.58
N THR A 268 2.99 12.63 -2.15
CA THR A 268 1.74 12.96 -1.43
C THR A 268 2.06 13.60 -0.08
N GLN A 269 1.03 14.10 0.61
CA GLN A 269 1.21 14.69 1.94
C GLN A 269 1.90 13.71 2.90
N TYR A 270 1.58 12.42 2.85
CA TYR A 270 2.16 11.41 3.75
C TYR A 270 3.31 10.60 3.12
N GLY A 271 4.02 11.18 2.15
CA GLY A 271 5.32 10.65 1.75
C GLY A 271 5.28 9.49 0.74
N LEU A 272 4.14 9.23 0.09
CA LEU A 272 4.11 8.32 -1.06
C LEU A 272 4.78 8.97 -2.28
N PRO A 273 5.83 8.38 -2.87
CA PRO A 273 6.37 8.79 -4.17
C PRO A 273 5.37 8.40 -5.27
N LYS A 274 4.62 9.38 -5.79
CA LYS A 274 3.48 9.13 -6.68
C LYS A 274 3.72 9.44 -8.15
N GLU A 275 4.82 10.15 -8.46
CA GLU A 275 5.18 10.57 -9.82
C GLU A 275 6.70 10.80 -9.88
N TRP A 276 7.33 10.30 -10.94
CA TRP A 276 8.78 10.33 -11.13
C TRP A 276 9.15 10.92 -12.48
N THR A 277 9.90 12.02 -12.48
CA THR A 277 10.41 12.65 -13.70
C THR A 277 11.92 12.48 -13.76
N PRO A 278 12.45 11.67 -14.71
CA PRO A 278 13.89 11.62 -14.94
C PRO A 278 14.37 12.96 -15.48
N ARG A 279 15.54 13.41 -15.04
CA ARG A 279 16.21 14.61 -15.52
C ARG A 279 17.50 14.22 -16.23
N PHE A 280 17.82 14.93 -17.29
CA PHE A 280 18.87 14.55 -18.22
C PHE A 280 19.99 15.60 -18.28
N THR A 281 21.12 15.23 -18.89
CA THR A 281 22.26 16.16 -19.04
C THR A 281 21.87 17.45 -19.78
N GLU A 282 20.93 17.37 -20.72
CA GLU A 282 20.44 18.50 -21.52
C GLU A 282 19.66 19.53 -20.70
N ASP A 283 19.14 19.14 -19.52
CA ASP A 283 18.46 20.04 -18.60
C ASP A 283 19.40 21.07 -17.95
N LYS A 284 20.73 20.87 -18.04
CA LYS A 284 21.76 21.76 -17.49
C LYS A 284 21.54 22.13 -16.01
N LEU A 285 21.10 21.16 -15.21
CA LEU A 285 20.80 21.34 -13.80
C LEU A 285 22.08 21.57 -12.98
N ARG A 286 22.01 22.44 -11.97
CA ARG A 286 23.11 22.68 -11.02
C ARG A 286 22.94 21.84 -9.74
N GLY A 287 23.84 20.89 -9.52
CA GLY A 287 23.93 20.08 -8.30
C GLY A 287 25.01 19.01 -8.40
N GLN A 288 25.35 18.40 -7.26
CA GLN A 288 26.30 17.30 -7.15
C GLN A 288 25.59 15.98 -6.86
N ALA A 289 26.22 14.84 -7.16
CA ALA A 289 25.66 13.54 -6.82
C ALA A 289 25.39 13.44 -5.31
N GLY A 290 24.18 13.00 -4.95
CA GLY A 290 23.69 12.94 -3.57
C GLY A 290 22.98 14.21 -3.09
N ASP A 291 23.04 15.33 -3.84
CA ASP A 291 22.27 16.52 -3.51
C ASP A 291 20.76 16.21 -3.48
N VAL A 292 20.06 16.71 -2.46
CA VAL A 292 18.61 16.64 -2.34
C VAL A 292 18.05 18.06 -2.19
N LYS A 293 17.13 18.46 -3.08
CA LYS A 293 16.60 19.84 -3.13
C LYS A 293 15.08 19.85 -3.20
N ILE A 294 14.44 20.72 -2.43
CA ILE A 294 13.01 21.01 -2.59
C ILE A 294 12.84 21.87 -3.84
N ILE A 295 12.01 21.43 -4.78
CA ILE A 295 11.74 22.13 -6.04
C ILE A 295 10.41 22.87 -5.98
N ALA A 296 9.40 22.27 -5.36
CA ALA A 296 8.09 22.87 -5.18
C ALA A 296 7.40 22.28 -3.94
N TYR A 297 6.48 23.02 -3.34
CA TYR A 297 5.64 22.53 -2.26
C TYR A 297 4.33 23.31 -2.18
N HIS A 298 3.30 22.69 -1.61
CA HIS A 298 1.98 23.28 -1.38
C HIS A 298 1.81 23.53 0.12
N PRO A 299 1.96 24.79 0.60
CA PRO A 299 1.98 25.10 2.03
C PRO A 299 0.75 24.59 2.79
N SER A 300 -0.45 24.82 2.27
CA SER A 300 -1.71 24.47 2.93
C SER A 300 -1.89 22.96 3.17
N LEU A 301 -1.33 22.11 2.30
CA LEU A 301 -1.35 20.66 2.48
C LEU A 301 -0.37 20.17 3.55
N LEU A 302 0.65 20.98 3.85
CA LEU A 302 1.72 20.64 4.79
C LEU A 302 1.45 21.21 6.19
N GLU A 303 0.81 22.37 6.27
CA GLU A 303 0.41 23.02 7.52
C GLU A 303 -0.69 22.24 8.24
N SER A 304 -1.58 21.58 7.50
CA SER A 304 -2.63 20.72 8.06
C SER A 304 -2.11 19.43 8.70
N GLN A 305 -0.84 19.08 8.49
CA GLN A 305 -0.26 17.84 8.98
C GLN A 305 0.17 17.95 10.45
N SER A 306 -0.46 17.16 11.31
CA SER A 306 -0.08 17.03 12.72
C SER A 306 1.02 15.98 12.97
N CYS A 307 1.25 15.08 12.01
CA CYS A 307 2.26 14.01 12.09
C CYS A 307 2.76 13.64 10.69
N HIS A 308 3.72 12.70 10.60
CA HIS A 308 4.21 12.12 9.34
C HIS A 308 4.49 13.13 8.22
N ARG A 309 5.09 14.28 8.60
CA ARG A 309 5.30 15.40 7.69
C ARG A 309 6.36 15.07 6.65
N VAL A 310 6.09 15.41 5.39
CA VAL A 310 7.11 15.32 4.35
C VAL A 310 8.12 16.47 4.41
N LEU A 311 7.64 17.67 4.75
CA LEU A 311 8.45 18.87 4.97
C LEU A 311 8.08 19.55 6.29
N ASN A 312 9.04 20.21 6.93
CA ASN A 312 8.84 21.16 8.01
C ASN A 312 8.76 22.57 7.41
N VAL A 313 7.60 23.23 7.53
CA VAL A 313 7.31 24.56 6.96
C VAL A 313 7.26 25.70 7.99
N SER A 314 7.51 25.42 9.27
CA SER A 314 7.38 26.40 10.37
C SER A 314 8.53 27.43 10.48
N GLY A 315 9.43 27.49 9.50
CA GLY A 315 10.59 28.40 9.49
C GLY A 315 10.62 29.28 8.25
N SER A 316 11.66 30.13 8.11
CA SER A 316 11.83 31.01 6.94
C SER A 316 12.01 30.28 5.62
N SER A 317 12.40 29.01 5.66
CA SER A 317 12.51 28.11 4.51
C SER A 317 12.05 26.70 4.88
N PRO A 318 11.36 25.99 3.96
CA PRO A 318 10.94 24.63 4.20
C PRO A 318 12.15 23.70 4.29
N LYS A 319 12.09 22.71 5.18
CA LYS A 319 13.14 21.68 5.34
C LYS A 319 12.57 20.29 5.15
N ILE A 320 13.30 19.42 4.46
CA ILE A 320 12.94 18.01 4.31
C ILE A 320 13.03 17.34 5.69
N THR A 321 12.01 16.58 6.10
CA THR A 321 12.01 15.89 7.39
C THR A 321 12.98 14.70 7.39
N SER A 322 13.40 14.27 8.57
CA SER A 322 14.22 13.06 8.72
C SER A 322 13.52 11.81 8.16
N GLY A 323 12.20 11.73 8.30
CA GLY A 323 11.39 10.65 7.71
C GLY A 323 11.50 10.61 6.19
N THR A 324 11.30 11.74 5.51
CA THR A 324 11.44 11.83 4.05
C THR A 324 12.88 11.56 3.59
N ILE A 325 13.88 12.06 4.33
CA ILE A 325 15.28 11.73 4.03
C ILE A 325 15.52 10.22 4.17
N ALA A 326 14.97 9.56 5.19
CA ALA A 326 15.08 8.11 5.33
C ALA A 326 14.41 7.35 4.18
N VAL A 327 13.27 7.83 3.68
CA VAL A 327 12.62 7.28 2.47
C VAL A 327 13.51 7.46 1.24
N ILE A 328 14.08 8.65 1.02
CA ILE A 328 15.00 8.92 -0.09
C ILE A 328 16.24 8.02 -0.01
N LYS A 329 16.79 7.83 1.20
CA LYS A 329 17.92 6.90 1.43
C LYS A 329 17.57 5.47 1.03
N LYS A 330 16.38 4.97 1.37
CA LYS A 330 15.91 3.64 0.93
C LYS A 330 15.76 3.55 -0.59
N LEU A 331 15.15 4.57 -1.21
CA LEU A 331 14.90 4.61 -2.66
C LEU A 331 16.20 4.56 -3.48
N PHE A 332 17.24 5.25 -3.02
CA PHE A 332 18.52 5.38 -3.75
C PHE A 332 19.67 4.57 -3.14
N GLY A 333 19.45 3.84 -2.04
CA GLY A 333 20.53 3.12 -1.35
C GLY A 333 21.64 4.05 -0.81
N PHE A 334 21.31 5.30 -0.49
CA PHE A 334 22.26 6.24 0.12
C PHE A 334 22.43 5.92 1.61
N ASN A 335 23.67 5.95 2.11
CA ASN A 335 23.96 5.79 3.54
C ASN A 335 23.82 7.11 4.31
#